data_AF-A0A8T2R6Q7-F1
#
_entry.id   AF-A0A8T2R6Q7-F1
#
_cell.length_a   1.000
_cell.length_b   1.000
_cell.length_c   1.000
_cell.angle_alpha   90.00
_cell.angle_beta   90.00
_cell.angle_gamma   90.00
#
_symmetry.space_group_name_H-M   'P 1'
#
loop_
_entity.id
_entity.type
_entity.pdbx_description
1 polymer ?
#
loop_
_entity_poly.entity_id
_entity_poly.type
_entity_poly.pdbx_seq_one_letter_code
_entity_poly.pdbx_strand_id
1 'polypeptide(L)'
;MWGRGDADQLDEDSLYAERDPVSSSQSNEDAFHTFRDKLKNFLIRMYPWIHATQEGLSFAYQLLYLLDATHFYTPALQIMGLHVCRASGQELMDASSQIAERRNREFERLRGPRLAQAFQRVALKTLYNALDFAQTGLIASVFLFKMMEWWYQSAEERVTAPTVYPAPPPPPAPKAAEKGIPLPKDRRICPLCLKKRTNPALVASSGYVFCYPCIFSYATQYNRCPITLIPAAPNQIRRLFYDS
;
A
#
# COMPACT_ATOMS: atom_id res chain seq x y z
N MET A 1 -10.89 -34.50 58.36
CA MET A 1 -12.12 -35.14 58.85
C MET A 1 -13.15 -35.08 57.74
N TRP A 2 -13.79 -36.22 57.50
CA TRP A 2 -14.69 -36.54 56.40
C TRP A 2 -16.05 -35.84 56.50
N GLY A 3 -16.74 -35.71 55.37
CA GLY A 3 -18.19 -35.46 55.31
C GLY A 3 -18.77 -36.05 54.03
N ARG A 4 -19.37 -37.24 54.17
CA ARG A 4 -19.99 -38.09 53.15
C ARG A 4 -21.52 -37.95 53.24
N GLY A 5 -22.22 -38.16 52.12
CA GLY A 5 -23.67 -38.36 52.02
C GLY A 5 -24.00 -38.55 50.53
N ASP A 6 -23.90 -39.78 50.01
CA ASP A 6 -24.96 -40.81 49.93
C ASP A 6 -25.98 -40.43 48.83
N ALA A 7 -25.92 -41.01 47.63
CA ALA A 7 -26.30 -42.38 47.21
C ALA A 7 -27.75 -42.43 46.67
N ASP A 8 -27.91 -43.26 45.63
CA ASP A 8 -29.16 -43.81 45.06
C ASP A 8 -29.75 -43.12 43.82
N GLN A 9 -29.48 -43.68 42.64
CA GLN A 9 -30.53 -44.30 41.81
C GLN A 9 -29.90 -45.24 40.78
N LEU A 10 -30.43 -46.46 40.76
CA LEU A 10 -30.00 -47.63 40.00
C LEU A 10 -30.33 -47.56 38.50
N ASP A 11 -29.57 -48.39 37.80
CA ASP A 11 -29.59 -48.85 36.40
C ASP A 11 -30.97 -49.03 35.75
N GLU A 12 -31.07 -48.59 34.48
CA GLU A 12 -31.87 -49.30 33.48
C GLU A 12 -31.10 -49.35 32.15
N ASP A 13 -30.94 -50.59 31.70
CA ASP A 13 -30.17 -51.06 30.57
C ASP A 13 -30.65 -50.56 29.20
N SER A 14 -29.66 -50.37 28.33
CA SER A 14 -29.68 -50.76 26.91
C SER A 14 -30.54 -49.96 25.91
N LEU A 15 -29.86 -49.25 25.01
CA LEU A 15 -29.75 -49.55 23.57
C LEU A 15 -29.05 -48.37 22.88
N TYR A 16 -28.54 -48.57 21.66
CA TYR A 16 -27.83 -47.59 20.83
C TYR A 16 -26.32 -47.45 21.13
N ALA A 17 -25.61 -48.58 21.05
CA ALA A 17 -24.26 -48.55 20.50
C ALA A 17 -24.38 -48.31 18.98
N GLU A 18 -24.48 -47.03 18.61
CA GLU A 18 -24.44 -46.58 17.21
C GLU A 18 -23.05 -46.92 16.65
N ARG A 19 -23.03 -47.81 15.66
CA ARG A 19 -21.82 -48.19 14.93
C ARG A 19 -21.57 -47.14 13.86
N ASP A 20 -20.76 -46.13 14.17
CA ASP A 20 -20.27 -45.14 13.21
C ASP A 20 -19.32 -45.79 12.18
N PRO A 21 -19.57 -45.66 10.86
CA PRO A 21 -18.57 -45.92 9.83
C PRO A 21 -17.79 -44.62 9.56
N VAL A 22 -16.99 -44.15 10.53
CA VAL A 22 -16.09 -42.99 10.35
C VAL A 22 -14.66 -43.45 10.51
N SER A 23 -14.16 -44.22 9.54
CA SER A 23 -12.77 -44.70 9.54
C SER A 23 -12.07 -44.54 8.20
N SER A 24 -12.76 -44.04 7.16
CA SER A 24 -12.20 -43.86 5.81
C SER A 24 -12.01 -42.39 5.39
N SER A 25 -12.68 -41.43 6.06
CA SER A 25 -12.55 -39.99 5.78
C SER A 25 -11.45 -39.30 6.61
N GLN A 26 -11.27 -39.68 7.88
CA GLN A 26 -10.23 -39.10 8.75
C GLN A 26 -8.79 -39.49 8.33
N SER A 27 -8.59 -40.72 7.84
CA SER A 27 -7.27 -41.20 7.43
C SER A 27 -6.67 -40.43 6.25
N ASN A 28 -7.52 -39.92 5.35
CA ASN A 28 -7.08 -39.13 4.19
C ASN A 28 -6.75 -37.68 4.58
N GLU A 29 -7.48 -37.08 5.52
CA GLU A 29 -7.18 -35.73 6.03
C GLU A 29 -5.87 -35.74 6.84
N ASP A 30 -5.68 -36.71 7.73
CA ASP A 30 -4.46 -36.84 8.54
C ASP A 30 -3.20 -37.09 7.69
N ALA A 31 -3.33 -37.90 6.63
CA ALA A 31 -2.25 -38.15 5.68
C ALA A 31 -1.87 -36.88 4.90
N PHE A 32 -2.85 -36.09 4.48
CA PHE A 32 -2.64 -34.83 3.75
C PHE A 32 -1.99 -33.76 4.64
N HIS A 33 -2.41 -33.65 5.91
CA HIS A 33 -1.80 -32.75 6.88
C HIS A 33 -0.34 -33.10 7.15
N THR A 34 -0.05 -34.39 7.36
CA THR A 34 1.33 -34.87 7.59
C THR A 34 2.23 -34.67 6.37
N PHE A 35 1.69 -34.84 5.16
CA PHE A 35 2.43 -34.58 3.91
C PHE A 35 2.72 -33.09 3.72
N ARG A 36 1.74 -32.22 3.98
CA ARG A 36 1.89 -30.76 3.89
C ARG A 36 2.96 -30.24 4.86
N ASP A 37 2.99 -30.77 6.09
CA ASP A 37 3.95 -30.32 7.11
C ASP A 37 5.38 -30.79 6.79
N LYS A 38 5.53 -32.02 6.25
CA LYS A 38 6.81 -32.50 5.72
C LYS A 38 7.28 -31.66 4.53
N LEU A 39 6.38 -31.32 3.60
CA LEU A 39 6.69 -30.48 2.44
C LEU A 39 7.06 -29.05 2.87
N LYS A 40 6.35 -28.48 3.84
CA LYS A 40 6.66 -27.18 4.42
C LYS A 40 8.05 -27.17 5.05
N ASN A 41 8.37 -28.16 5.88
CA ASN A 41 9.68 -28.26 6.52
C ASN A 41 10.80 -28.47 5.48
N PHE A 42 10.54 -29.25 4.43
CA PHE A 42 11.47 -29.42 3.32
C PHE A 42 11.68 -28.10 2.53
N LEU A 43 10.61 -27.38 2.20
CA LEU A 43 10.71 -26.09 1.50
C LEU A 43 11.44 -25.04 2.33
N ILE A 44 11.19 -24.96 3.64
CA ILE A 44 11.91 -24.06 4.55
C ILE A 44 13.40 -24.41 4.60
N ARG A 45 13.73 -25.70 4.60
CA ARG A 45 15.12 -26.20 4.59
C ARG A 45 15.83 -25.87 3.26
N MET A 46 15.13 -26.01 2.13
CA MET A 46 15.69 -25.84 0.79
C MET A 46 15.70 -24.39 0.30
N TYR A 47 14.77 -23.56 0.77
CA TYR A 47 14.64 -22.15 0.39
C TYR A 47 15.96 -21.35 0.44
N PRO A 48 16.73 -21.35 1.55
CA PRO A 48 17.97 -20.57 1.61
C PRO A 48 19.01 -21.05 0.59
N TRP A 49 19.04 -22.35 0.27
CA TRP A 49 19.94 -22.90 -0.74
C TRP A 49 19.52 -22.49 -2.15
N ILE A 50 18.23 -22.60 -2.47
CA ILE A 50 17.70 -22.16 -3.77
C ILE A 50 17.95 -20.67 -3.97
N HIS A 51 17.67 -19.85 -2.95
CA HIS A 51 17.92 -18.42 -2.97
C HIS A 51 19.42 -18.11 -3.14
N ALA A 52 20.28 -18.78 -2.38
CA ALA A 52 21.74 -18.60 -2.50
C ALA A 52 22.25 -18.99 -3.90
N THR A 53 21.74 -20.07 -4.50
CA THR A 53 22.11 -20.46 -5.86
C THR A 53 21.63 -19.46 -6.90
N GLN A 54 20.42 -18.91 -6.75
CA GLN A 54 19.87 -17.93 -7.69
C GLN A 54 20.66 -16.62 -7.67
N GLU A 55 20.98 -16.12 -6.48
CA GLU A 55 21.80 -14.92 -6.32
C GLU A 55 23.25 -15.15 -6.75
N GLY A 56 23.82 -16.30 -6.39
CA GLY A 56 25.18 -16.68 -6.79
C GLY A 56 25.34 -16.82 -8.30
N LEU A 57 24.35 -17.43 -8.97
CA LEU A 57 24.30 -17.48 -10.43
C LEU A 57 24.19 -16.07 -11.01
N SER A 58 23.26 -15.25 -10.52
CA SER A 58 23.09 -13.88 -11.02
C SER A 58 24.37 -13.06 -10.92
N PHE A 59 25.07 -13.13 -9.78
CA PHE A 59 26.35 -12.47 -9.59
C PHE A 59 27.46 -13.03 -10.50
N ALA A 60 27.55 -14.36 -10.63
CA ALA A 60 28.53 -14.97 -11.52
C ALA A 60 28.32 -14.51 -12.98
N TYR A 61 27.10 -14.49 -13.48
CA TYR A 61 26.79 -14.01 -14.83
C TYR A 61 27.14 -12.53 -15.01
N GLN A 62 26.88 -11.68 -14.02
CA GLN A 62 27.30 -10.28 -14.06
C GLN A 62 28.84 -10.14 -14.10
N LEU A 63 29.56 -10.94 -13.31
CA LEU A 63 31.02 -10.93 -13.30
C LEU A 63 31.60 -11.41 -14.64
N LEU A 64 31.07 -12.50 -15.20
CA LEU A 64 31.48 -13.00 -16.52
C LEU A 64 31.15 -12.00 -17.64
N TYR A 65 30.03 -11.29 -17.53
CA TYR A 65 29.66 -10.22 -18.45
C TYR A 65 30.65 -9.04 -18.39
N LEU A 66 31.07 -8.64 -17.19
CA LEU A 66 32.10 -7.59 -17.02
C LEU A 66 33.48 -8.00 -17.51
N LEU A 67 33.81 -9.29 -17.41
CA LEU A 67 35.05 -9.87 -17.94
C LEU A 67 35.00 -10.11 -19.47
N ASP A 68 33.91 -9.72 -20.13
CA ASP A 68 33.62 -9.93 -21.56
C ASP A 68 33.72 -11.41 -22.00
N ALA A 69 33.53 -12.34 -21.04
CA ALA A 69 33.54 -13.78 -21.29
C ALA A 69 32.18 -14.29 -21.76
N THR A 70 31.09 -13.62 -21.37
CA THR A 70 29.71 -13.97 -21.76
C THR A 70 28.93 -12.72 -22.17
N HIS A 71 28.19 -12.79 -23.27
CA HIS A 71 27.31 -11.69 -23.73
C HIS A 71 26.00 -11.54 -22.93
N PHE A 72 25.77 -12.37 -21.90
CA PHE A 72 24.53 -12.39 -21.11
C PHE A 72 24.80 -11.99 -19.66
N TYR A 73 24.01 -11.06 -19.12
CA TYR A 73 24.16 -10.59 -17.73
C TYR A 73 23.32 -11.35 -16.70
N THR A 74 22.34 -12.17 -17.13
CA THR A 74 21.59 -13.09 -16.25
C THR A 74 21.45 -14.48 -16.87
N PRO A 75 21.36 -15.53 -16.04
CA PRO A 75 21.14 -16.90 -16.50
C PRO A 75 19.80 -17.06 -17.24
N ALA A 76 18.76 -16.32 -16.83
CA ALA A 76 17.45 -16.39 -17.46
C ALA A 76 17.48 -15.90 -18.92
N LEU A 77 18.24 -14.85 -19.21
CA LEU A 77 18.43 -14.33 -20.56
C LEU A 77 19.15 -15.33 -21.47
N GLN A 78 20.13 -16.05 -20.92
CA GLN A 78 20.79 -17.10 -21.68
C GLN A 78 19.84 -18.26 -22.02
N ILE A 79 19.00 -18.69 -21.06
CA ILE A 79 18.00 -19.75 -21.31
C ILE A 79 17.01 -19.31 -22.39
N MET A 80 16.58 -18.04 -22.38
CA MET A 80 15.70 -17.49 -23.39
C MET A 80 16.41 -17.13 -24.71
N GLY A 81 17.74 -17.17 -24.76
CA GLY A 81 18.53 -16.75 -25.91
C GLY A 81 18.39 -15.25 -26.23
N LEU A 82 18.01 -14.43 -25.25
CA LEU A 82 17.77 -13.00 -25.40
C LEU A 82 19.03 -12.24 -24.99
N HIS A 83 19.58 -11.44 -25.89
CA HIS A 83 20.71 -10.55 -25.60
C HIS A 83 20.20 -9.10 -25.52
N VAL A 84 20.66 -8.34 -24.54
CA VAL A 84 20.30 -6.93 -24.40
C VAL A 84 21.37 -6.09 -25.10
N CYS A 85 21.04 -5.60 -26.29
CA CYS A 85 21.85 -4.62 -27.01
C CYS A 85 21.18 -3.25 -26.93
N ARG A 86 22.01 -2.20 -27.00
CA ARG A 86 21.50 -0.83 -27.16
C ARG A 86 20.91 -0.69 -28.56
N ALA A 87 19.60 -0.80 -28.66
CA ALA A 87 18.92 -0.67 -29.94
C ALA A 87 19.02 0.76 -30.47
N SER A 88 19.68 0.94 -31.62
CA SER A 88 19.54 2.17 -32.42
C SER A 88 18.16 2.20 -33.08
N GLY A 89 17.60 3.40 -33.32
CA GLY A 89 16.31 3.53 -34.01
C GLY A 89 16.31 2.88 -35.40
N GLN A 90 17.46 2.88 -36.06
CA GLN A 90 17.66 2.20 -37.36
C GLN A 90 17.64 0.67 -37.21
N GLU A 91 18.29 0.13 -36.18
CA GLU A 91 18.32 -1.32 -35.90
C GLU A 91 16.95 -1.88 -35.52
N LEU A 92 16.10 -1.07 -34.86
CA LEU A 92 14.71 -1.45 -34.57
C LEU A 92 13.88 -1.63 -35.85
N MET A 93 14.04 -0.72 -36.81
CA MET A 93 13.36 -0.83 -38.11
C MET A 93 13.87 -2.05 -38.87
N ASP A 94 15.18 -2.28 -38.88
CA ASP A 94 15.80 -3.45 -39.53
C ASP A 94 15.39 -4.78 -38.86
N ALA A 95 15.26 -4.81 -37.53
CA ALA A 95 14.75 -5.99 -36.83
C ALA A 95 13.29 -6.29 -37.20
N SER A 96 12.44 -5.25 -37.28
CA SER A 96 11.03 -5.41 -37.65
C SER A 96 10.86 -5.91 -39.09
N SER A 97 11.71 -5.45 -40.02
CA SER A 97 11.70 -5.91 -41.40
C SER A 97 12.18 -7.36 -41.51
N GLN A 98 13.24 -7.74 -40.77
CA GLN A 98 13.72 -9.12 -40.71
C GLN A 98 12.67 -10.09 -40.12
N ILE A 99 11.91 -9.67 -39.09
CA ILE A 99 10.81 -10.47 -38.53
C ILE A 99 9.71 -10.66 -39.58
N ALA A 100 9.34 -9.60 -40.30
CA ALA A 100 8.35 -9.67 -41.37
C ALA A 100 8.81 -10.58 -42.52
N GLU A 101 10.08 -10.52 -42.90
CA GLU A 101 10.68 -11.42 -43.90
C GLU A 101 10.73 -12.88 -43.42
N ARG A 102 11.11 -13.14 -42.16
CA ARG A 102 11.10 -14.50 -41.60
C ARG A 102 9.69 -15.07 -41.61
N ARG A 103 8.69 -14.27 -41.20
CA ARG A 103 7.27 -14.65 -41.27
C ARG A 103 6.85 -14.96 -42.70
N ASN A 104 7.27 -14.16 -43.69
CA ASN A 104 7.01 -14.43 -45.10
C ASN A 104 7.70 -15.71 -45.61
N ARG A 105 8.94 -15.98 -45.18
CA ARG A 105 9.66 -17.21 -45.51
C ARG A 105 9.02 -18.45 -44.90
N GLU A 106 8.50 -18.36 -43.68
CA GLU A 106 7.72 -19.43 -43.06
C GLU A 106 6.44 -19.69 -43.85
N PHE A 107 5.74 -18.64 -44.27
CA PHE A 107 4.58 -18.76 -45.16
C PHE A 107 4.93 -19.39 -46.51
N GLU A 108 6.13 -19.19 -47.05
CA GLU A 108 6.62 -19.80 -48.30
C GLU A 108 7.07 -21.26 -48.13
N ARG A 109 7.55 -21.64 -46.94
CA ARG A 109 8.02 -23.01 -46.63
C ARG A 109 6.89 -24.01 -46.37
N LEU A 110 5.64 -23.56 -46.21
CA LEU A 110 4.47 -24.44 -46.08
C LEU A 110 4.27 -25.24 -47.38
N ARG A 111 4.72 -26.51 -47.39
CA ARG A 111 4.58 -27.47 -48.51
C ARG A 111 3.38 -28.38 -48.26
N GLY A 112 2.36 -28.31 -49.11
CA GLY A 112 1.13 -29.10 -49.00
C GLY A 112 0.19 -28.93 -50.21
N PRO A 113 -0.97 -29.59 -50.25
CA PRO A 113 -1.95 -29.43 -51.33
C PRO A 113 -2.49 -27.99 -51.39
N ARG A 114 -2.76 -27.47 -52.60
CA ARG A 114 -3.02 -26.04 -52.90
C ARG A 114 -4.08 -25.37 -52.02
N LEU A 115 -5.15 -26.07 -51.66
CA LEU A 115 -6.23 -25.54 -50.82
C LEU A 115 -5.85 -25.48 -49.33
N ALA A 116 -5.20 -26.53 -48.81
CA ALA A 116 -4.75 -26.58 -47.42
C ALA A 116 -3.66 -25.52 -47.15
N GLN A 117 -2.78 -25.27 -48.13
CA GLN A 117 -1.76 -24.23 -48.02
C GLN A 117 -2.37 -22.81 -47.97
N ALA A 118 -3.38 -22.53 -48.81
CA ALA A 118 -4.09 -21.26 -48.79
C ALA A 118 -4.78 -21.02 -47.44
N PHE A 119 -5.45 -22.04 -46.91
CA PHE A 119 -6.11 -21.96 -45.61
C PHE A 119 -5.11 -21.79 -44.45
N GLN A 120 -4.04 -22.60 -44.38
CA GLN A 120 -3.01 -22.47 -43.34
C GLN A 120 -2.34 -21.09 -43.37
N ARG A 121 -2.02 -20.57 -44.56
CA ARG A 121 -1.41 -19.24 -44.73
C ARG A 121 -2.36 -18.14 -44.25
N VAL A 122 -3.64 -18.21 -44.60
CA VAL A 122 -4.64 -17.24 -44.13
C VAL A 122 -4.81 -17.35 -42.61
N ALA A 123 -4.96 -18.56 -42.06
CA ALA A 123 -5.16 -18.80 -40.64
C ALA A 123 -3.99 -18.28 -39.78
N LEU A 124 -2.74 -18.59 -40.15
CA LEU A 124 -1.54 -18.07 -39.47
C LEU A 124 -1.44 -16.55 -39.59
N LYS A 125 -1.75 -15.98 -40.77
CA LYS A 125 -1.75 -14.52 -40.97
C LYS A 125 -2.82 -13.84 -40.12
N THR A 126 -4.02 -14.40 -40.05
CA THR A 126 -5.08 -13.89 -39.18
C THR A 126 -4.71 -13.99 -37.72
N LEU A 127 -4.04 -15.07 -37.30
CA LEU A 127 -3.60 -15.26 -35.92
C LEU A 127 -2.53 -14.22 -35.54
N TYR A 128 -1.49 -14.05 -36.37
CA TYR A 128 -0.45 -13.05 -36.11
C TYR A 128 -1.02 -11.64 -36.07
N ASN A 129 -1.90 -11.29 -37.03
CA ASN A 129 -2.57 -9.98 -37.01
C ASN A 129 -3.42 -9.81 -35.74
N ALA A 130 -4.17 -10.84 -35.33
CA ALA A 130 -4.98 -10.78 -34.12
C ALA A 130 -4.11 -10.57 -32.86
N LEU A 131 -2.96 -11.22 -32.78
CA LEU A 131 -2.00 -11.03 -31.68
C LEU A 131 -1.41 -9.61 -31.69
N ASP A 132 -1.02 -9.09 -32.86
CA ASP A 132 -0.50 -7.72 -33.01
C ASP A 132 -1.56 -6.67 -32.60
N PHE A 133 -2.82 -6.87 -33.02
CA PHE A 133 -3.94 -6.01 -32.61
C PHE A 133 -4.28 -6.15 -31.13
N ALA A 134 -4.19 -7.35 -30.54
CA ALA A 134 -4.41 -7.57 -29.11
C ALA A 134 -3.34 -6.84 -28.27
N GLN A 135 -2.07 -6.93 -28.66
CA GLN A 135 -0.99 -6.20 -27.98
C GLN A 135 -1.22 -4.68 -28.05
N THR A 136 -1.52 -4.16 -29.25
CA THR A 136 -1.78 -2.72 -29.44
C THR A 136 -3.04 -2.28 -28.68
N GLY A 137 -4.09 -3.11 -28.67
CA GLY A 137 -5.32 -2.87 -27.94
C GLY A 137 -5.11 -2.85 -26.43
N LEU A 138 -4.30 -3.76 -25.88
CA LEU A 138 -3.94 -3.77 -24.46
C LEU A 138 -3.19 -2.49 -24.08
N ILE A 139 -2.20 -2.08 -24.88
CA ILE A 139 -1.46 -0.83 -24.65
C ILE A 139 -2.44 0.36 -24.64
N ALA A 140 -3.30 0.47 -25.65
CA ALA A 140 -4.32 1.52 -25.73
C ALA A 140 -5.29 1.47 -24.54
N SER A 141 -5.68 0.29 -24.08
CA SER A 141 -6.60 0.13 -22.94
C SER A 141 -6.02 0.68 -21.64
N VAL A 142 -4.72 0.46 -21.39
CA VAL A 142 -4.02 0.99 -20.21
C VAL A 142 -3.98 2.51 -20.25
N PHE A 143 -3.68 3.09 -21.42
CA PHE A 143 -3.69 4.54 -21.60
C PHE A 143 -5.08 5.14 -21.38
N LEU A 144 -6.12 4.54 -21.96
CA LEU A 144 -7.51 4.97 -21.77
C LEU A 144 -7.96 4.87 -20.31
N PHE A 145 -7.60 3.77 -19.64
CA PHE A 145 -7.90 3.58 -18.22
C PHE A 145 -7.24 4.67 -17.36
N LYS A 146 -5.96 5.00 -17.62
CA LYS A 146 -5.26 6.07 -16.90
C LYS A 146 -5.85 7.46 -17.18
N MET A 147 -6.27 7.73 -18.40
CA MET A 147 -6.98 8.96 -18.74
C MET A 147 -8.31 9.06 -17.98
N MET A 148 -9.04 7.96 -17.87
CA MET A 148 -10.29 7.89 -17.11
C MET A 148 -10.05 8.09 -15.60
N GLU A 149 -9.03 7.44 -15.03
CA GLU A 149 -8.63 7.62 -13.63
C GLU A 149 -8.34 9.10 -13.32
N TRP A 150 -7.57 9.77 -14.17
CA TRP A 150 -7.30 11.20 -14.05
C TRP A 150 -8.57 12.04 -14.13
N TRP A 151 -9.48 11.72 -15.07
CA TRP A 151 -10.75 12.43 -15.20
C TRP A 151 -11.61 12.32 -13.93
N TYR A 152 -11.69 11.12 -13.33
CA TYR A 152 -12.44 10.90 -12.10
C TYR A 152 -11.81 11.61 -10.89
N GLN A 153 -10.48 11.56 -10.74
CA GLN A 153 -9.79 12.30 -9.68
C GLN A 153 -10.01 13.82 -9.81
N SER A 154 -9.91 14.36 -11.03
CA SER A 154 -10.17 15.79 -11.26
C SER A 154 -11.63 16.19 -11.00
N ALA A 155 -12.58 15.30 -11.28
CA ALA A 155 -13.99 15.52 -10.97
C ALA A 155 -14.25 15.53 -9.45
N GLU A 156 -13.65 14.60 -8.70
CA GLU A 156 -13.75 14.55 -7.24
C GLU A 156 -13.10 15.78 -6.60
N GLU A 157 -11.92 16.21 -7.09
CA GLU A 157 -11.30 17.46 -6.64
C GLU A 157 -12.21 18.67 -6.85
N ARG A 158 -12.96 18.74 -7.95
CA ARG A 158 -13.89 19.86 -8.21
C ARG A 158 -15.16 19.82 -7.36
N VAL A 159 -15.62 18.63 -6.97
CA VAL A 159 -16.82 18.47 -6.14
C VAL A 159 -16.49 18.60 -4.65
N THR A 160 -15.30 18.15 -4.24
CA THR A 160 -14.81 18.19 -2.85
C THR A 160 -13.96 19.44 -2.57
N ALA A 161 -13.53 20.18 -3.61
CA ALA A 161 -12.97 21.51 -3.43
C ALA A 161 -13.95 22.33 -2.58
N PRO A 162 -13.53 22.79 -1.38
CA PRO A 162 -14.36 23.66 -0.59
C PRO A 162 -14.71 24.84 -1.48
N THR A 163 -16.00 25.12 -1.66
CA THR A 163 -16.45 26.40 -2.17
C THR A 163 -15.72 27.45 -1.35
N VAL A 164 -14.74 28.13 -1.98
CA VAL A 164 -13.95 29.17 -1.32
C VAL A 164 -14.89 30.34 -1.12
N TYR A 165 -15.68 30.26 -0.06
CA TYR A 165 -16.41 31.41 0.44
C TYR A 165 -15.38 32.48 0.80
N PRO A 166 -15.64 33.75 0.49
CA PRO A 166 -14.80 34.82 1.01
C PRO A 166 -14.67 34.62 2.51
N ALA A 167 -13.44 34.72 3.02
CA ALA A 167 -13.18 34.51 4.45
C ALA A 167 -14.19 35.34 5.26
N PRO A 168 -14.98 34.71 6.15
CA PRO A 168 -15.95 35.46 6.93
C PRO A 168 -15.22 36.58 7.67
N PRO A 169 -15.84 37.76 7.84
CA PRO A 169 -15.21 38.85 8.56
C PRO A 169 -14.72 38.34 9.92
N PRO A 170 -13.48 38.70 10.34
CA PRO A 170 -12.88 38.16 11.54
C PRO A 170 -13.82 38.39 12.73
N PRO A 171 -14.02 37.38 13.60
CA PRO A 171 -14.91 37.51 14.74
C PRO A 171 -14.45 38.68 15.63
N PRO A 172 -15.39 39.47 16.18
CA PRO A 172 -15.03 40.58 17.05
C PRO A 172 -14.22 40.08 18.24
N ALA A 173 -13.18 40.83 18.61
CA ALA A 173 -12.31 40.46 19.72
C ALA A 173 -13.14 40.29 21.01
N PRO A 174 -12.97 39.18 21.74
CA PRO A 174 -13.71 38.95 22.98
C PRO A 174 -13.37 40.05 23.99
N LYS A 175 -14.40 40.61 24.62
CA LYS A 175 -14.23 41.63 25.67
C LYS A 175 -13.71 40.95 26.95
N ALA A 176 -12.78 41.61 27.64
CA ALA A 176 -12.38 41.19 28.98
C ALA A 176 -13.61 41.25 29.92
N ALA A 177 -13.77 40.25 30.78
CA ALA A 177 -14.87 40.23 31.74
C ALA A 177 -14.64 41.32 32.80
N GLU A 178 -15.72 41.91 33.32
CA GLU A 178 -15.67 42.95 34.36
C GLU A 178 -14.96 42.48 35.64
N LYS A 179 -14.97 41.16 35.90
CA LYS A 179 -14.29 40.51 37.04
C LYS A 179 -12.99 39.78 36.65
N GLY A 180 -12.52 39.96 35.41
CA GLY A 180 -11.27 39.38 34.93
C GLY A 180 -10.04 40.15 35.39
N ILE A 181 -8.87 39.55 35.25
CA ILE A 181 -7.59 40.25 35.51
C ILE A 181 -7.41 41.36 34.46
N PRO A 182 -7.06 42.60 34.86
CA PRO A 182 -6.84 43.69 33.92
C PRO A 182 -5.64 43.40 33.02
N LEU A 183 -5.73 43.81 31.76
CA LEU A 183 -4.60 43.68 30.83
C LEU A 183 -3.53 44.74 31.12
N PRO A 184 -2.24 44.36 31.19
CA PRO A 184 -1.13 45.30 31.19
C PRO A 184 -1.16 46.20 29.95
N LYS A 185 -0.70 47.45 30.09
CA LYS A 185 -0.54 48.38 28.96
C LYS A 185 0.43 47.83 27.90
N ASP A 186 1.47 47.12 28.33
CA ASP A 186 2.45 46.50 27.46
C ASP A 186 2.05 45.09 27.04
N ARG A 187 1.84 44.89 25.73
CA ARG A 187 1.45 43.61 25.12
C ARG A 187 2.48 42.49 25.28
N ARG A 188 3.73 42.83 25.64
CA ARG A 188 4.86 41.90 25.85
C ARG A 188 4.89 41.32 27.27
N ILE A 189 4.07 41.85 28.18
CA ILE A 189 3.99 41.41 29.56
C ILE A 189 2.90 40.33 29.69
N CYS A 190 3.14 39.33 30.54
CA CYS A 190 2.13 38.35 30.88
C CYS A 190 1.22 38.91 31.99
N PRO A 191 -0.11 38.88 31.85
CA PRO A 191 -1.04 39.40 32.86
C PRO A 191 -1.11 38.55 34.15
N LEU A 192 -0.63 37.30 34.13
CA LEU A 192 -0.61 36.42 35.30
C LEU A 192 0.63 36.63 36.17
N CYS A 193 1.82 36.69 35.57
CA CYS A 193 3.08 36.80 36.31
C CYS A 193 3.70 38.21 36.27
N LEU A 194 3.13 39.14 35.50
CA LEU A 194 3.58 40.51 35.30
C LEU A 194 5.06 40.65 34.85
N LYS A 195 5.63 39.57 34.32
CA LYS A 195 6.99 39.53 33.74
C LYS A 195 6.92 39.52 32.21
N LYS A 196 8.06 39.78 31.56
CA LYS A 196 8.22 39.61 30.11
C LYS A 196 7.82 38.18 29.73
N ARG A 197 6.98 38.04 28.70
CA ARG A 197 6.41 36.76 28.31
C ARG A 197 7.47 35.79 27.81
N THR A 198 7.62 34.66 28.50
CA THR A 198 8.50 33.55 28.12
C THR A 198 7.64 32.37 27.65
N ASN A 199 7.93 31.82 26.46
CA ASN A 199 7.13 30.76 25.83
C ASN A 199 5.63 31.16 25.72
N PRO A 200 5.29 32.06 24.79
CA PRO A 200 3.94 32.58 24.63
C PRO A 200 2.94 31.46 24.28
N ALA A 201 1.82 31.41 24.98
CA ALA A 201 0.75 30.46 24.74
C ALA A 201 -0.61 31.17 24.68
N LEU A 202 -1.39 30.83 23.66
CA LEU A 202 -2.74 31.33 23.38
C LEU A 202 -3.78 30.39 24.00
N VAL A 203 -4.84 30.96 24.56
CA VAL A 203 -6.06 30.20 24.92
C VAL A 203 -7.04 30.26 23.74
N ALA A 204 -7.31 29.13 23.09
CA ALA A 204 -8.15 29.09 21.89
C ALA A 204 -9.59 29.60 22.12
N SER A 205 -10.14 29.45 23.33
CA SER A 205 -11.50 29.91 23.66
C SER A 205 -11.62 31.43 23.88
N SER A 206 -10.52 32.15 24.09
CA SER A 206 -10.56 33.59 24.42
C SER A 206 -9.57 34.45 23.63
N GLY A 207 -8.64 33.86 22.89
CA GLY A 207 -7.70 34.61 22.05
C GLY A 207 -6.62 35.41 22.82
N TYR A 208 -6.51 35.27 24.15
CA TYR A 208 -5.50 35.96 24.95
C TYR A 208 -4.22 35.13 25.13
N VAL A 209 -3.08 35.83 25.22
CA VAL A 209 -1.75 35.24 25.25
C VAL A 209 -1.07 35.42 26.61
N PHE A 210 -0.51 34.34 27.15
CA PHE A 210 0.14 34.26 28.45
C PHE A 210 1.50 33.54 28.32
N CYS A 211 2.26 33.41 29.41
CA CYS A 211 3.32 32.41 29.46
C CYS A 211 2.70 31.01 29.57
N TYR A 212 3.20 30.06 28.80
CA TYR A 212 2.77 28.66 28.85
C TYR A 212 2.63 28.09 30.27
N PRO A 213 3.65 28.17 31.16
CA PRO A 213 3.52 27.62 32.52
C PRO A 213 2.43 28.32 33.35
N CYS A 214 2.27 29.63 33.20
CA CYS A 214 1.29 30.40 33.96
C CYS A 214 -0.15 30.03 33.60
N ILE A 215 -0.45 29.97 32.29
CA ILE A 215 -1.81 29.65 31.85
C ILE A 215 -2.13 28.16 31.99
N PHE A 216 -1.14 27.28 31.83
CA PHE A 216 -1.33 25.85 32.05
C PHE A 216 -1.68 25.57 33.51
N SER A 217 -0.92 26.13 34.46
CA SER A 217 -1.22 25.99 35.91
C SER A 217 -2.61 26.56 36.27
N TYR A 218 -2.96 27.74 35.75
CA TYR A 218 -4.25 28.37 36.03
C TYR A 218 -5.43 27.60 35.42
N ALA A 219 -5.30 27.13 34.18
CA ALA A 219 -6.35 26.36 33.50
C ALA A 219 -6.57 25.00 34.19
N THR A 220 -5.50 24.34 34.65
CA THR A 220 -5.62 23.09 35.42
C THR A 220 -6.35 23.29 36.75
N GLN A 221 -6.14 24.42 37.44
CA GLN A 221 -6.75 24.68 38.74
C GLN A 221 -8.20 25.19 38.64
N TYR A 222 -8.49 26.07 37.68
CA TYR A 222 -9.77 26.79 37.62
C TYR A 222 -10.63 26.49 36.38
N ASN A 223 -10.12 25.71 35.42
CA ASN A 223 -10.79 25.34 34.16
C ASN A 223 -11.43 26.52 33.39
N ARG A 224 -10.82 27.71 33.48
CA ARG A 224 -11.34 28.95 32.90
C ARG A 224 -10.22 29.89 32.50
N CYS A 225 -10.51 30.81 31.59
CA CYS A 225 -9.59 31.89 31.23
C CYS A 225 -9.54 32.95 32.34
N PRO A 226 -8.35 33.44 32.75
CA PRO A 226 -8.23 34.46 33.79
C PRO A 226 -8.75 35.85 33.39
N ILE A 227 -8.86 36.15 32.08
CA ILE A 227 -9.28 37.47 31.57
C ILE A 227 -10.76 37.49 31.24
N THR A 228 -11.29 36.46 30.58
CA THR A 228 -12.68 36.42 30.11
C THR A 228 -13.58 35.55 30.97
N LEU A 229 -13.03 34.73 31.88
CA LEU A 229 -13.75 33.73 32.66
C LEU A 229 -14.52 32.68 31.83
N ILE A 230 -14.30 32.65 30.51
CA ILE A 230 -14.81 31.62 29.61
C ILE A 230 -14.17 30.28 29.99
N PRO A 231 -14.93 29.15 29.98
CA PRO A 231 -14.38 27.83 30.24
C PRO A 231 -13.19 27.55 29.31
N ALA A 232 -12.07 27.14 29.90
CA ALA A 232 -10.83 26.89 29.19
C ALA A 232 -10.13 25.68 29.81
N ALA A 233 -10.10 24.59 29.05
CA ALA A 233 -9.40 23.37 29.42
C ALA A 233 -7.94 23.42 28.94
N PRO A 234 -7.01 22.66 29.57
CA PRO A 234 -5.60 22.66 29.19
C PRO A 234 -5.36 22.19 27.74
N ASN A 235 -6.27 21.40 27.16
CA ASN A 235 -6.23 20.98 25.76
C ASN A 235 -6.53 22.11 24.75
N GLN A 236 -7.06 23.25 25.19
CA GLN A 236 -7.34 24.43 24.36
C GLN A 236 -6.18 25.43 24.37
N ILE A 237 -5.09 25.13 25.08
CA ILE A 237 -3.88 25.95 25.10
C ILE A 237 -3.04 25.59 23.87
N ARG A 238 -2.63 26.61 23.12
CA ARG A 238 -1.76 26.47 21.94
C ARG A 238 -0.51 27.31 22.14
N ARG A 239 0.67 26.67 22.06
CA ARG A 239 1.94 27.39 22.10
C ARG A 239 2.11 28.18 20.80
N LEU A 240 2.57 29.41 20.91
CA LEU A 240 2.92 30.25 19.78
C LEU A 240 4.43 30.16 19.58
N PHE A 241 4.85 29.83 18.37
CA PHE A 241 6.24 29.89 17.95
C PHE A 241 6.39 31.15 17.10
N TYR A 242 7.30 32.04 17.49
CA TYR A 242 7.68 33.15 16.64
C TYR A 242 8.87 32.68 15.80
N ASP A 243 8.76 32.79 14.49
CA ASP A 243 9.92 32.76 13.62
C ASP A 243 10.59 34.13 13.75
N SER A 244 11.85 34.16 14.19
CA SER A 244 12.59 35.37 14.52
C SER A 244 13.49 35.80 13.39
#